data_AF-A0A496LJ38-F1
#
_entry.id   AF-A0A496LJ38-F1
#
_cell.length_a   1.000
_cell.length_b   1.000
_cell.length_c   1.000
_cell.angle_alpha   90.00
_cell.angle_beta   90.00
_cell.angle_gamma   90.00
#
_symmetry.space_group_name_H-M   'P 1'
#
loop_
_entity.id
_entity.type
_entity.pdbx_description
1 polymer ?
#
loop_
_entity_poly.entity_id
_entity_poly.type
_entity_poly.pdbx_seq_one_letter_code
_entity_poly.pdbx_strand_id
1 'polypeptide(L)'
;MKKILIALLSASFALAKGLVVLDPAAVEIIYALGAQDQIAAISTTSMSKIRPEAETAKLPSVGTYVKPNMEKIVELKPDLVITSFHSAGVSENLQKLGLKSLAMDANSTADICQNVKKVAAIVKKESEADKICAQMDGIFADKPALRGKKVALFFGSNATMAFNDKTLVGDIFARLGAKNIADGLKGSTPSVSAEYILEQNPDIIVVVGGETEDFLKANPILKNTKAVKSGKILKAPTLILRGSPQIGETVDEIYAEATK
;
A
#
# COMPACT_ATOMS: atom_id res chain seq x y z
N MET A 1 49.82 -20.37 -35.82
CA MET A 1 50.30 -19.53 -34.69
C MET A 1 49.26 -18.46 -34.41
N LYS A 2 48.77 -18.44 -33.16
CA LYS A 2 47.68 -17.59 -32.66
C LYS A 2 48.07 -16.10 -32.68
N LYS A 3 47.15 -15.22 -33.06
CA LYS A 3 46.99 -13.90 -32.44
C LYS A 3 45.49 -13.63 -32.25
N ILE A 4 45.03 -13.97 -31.05
CA ILE A 4 43.70 -13.60 -30.55
C ILE A 4 43.82 -12.15 -30.09
N LEU A 5 43.11 -11.24 -30.75
CA LEU A 5 42.97 -9.86 -30.33
C LEU A 5 41.92 -9.83 -29.22
N ILE A 6 42.35 -9.71 -27.97
CA ILE A 6 41.47 -9.54 -26.81
C ILE A 6 40.99 -8.09 -26.83
N ALA A 7 39.71 -7.88 -27.14
CA ALA A 7 39.04 -6.61 -26.91
C ALA A 7 38.83 -6.46 -25.39
N LEU A 8 39.65 -5.63 -24.75
CA LEU A 8 39.39 -5.10 -23.42
C LEU A 8 38.26 -4.08 -23.52
N LEU A 9 37.01 -4.53 -23.34
CA LEU A 9 35.92 -3.63 -22.96
C LEU A 9 36.23 -3.16 -21.53
N SER A 10 36.75 -1.95 -21.42
CA SER A 10 36.85 -1.23 -20.16
C SER A 10 35.44 -1.01 -19.61
N ALA A 11 35.09 -1.73 -18.55
CA ALA A 11 33.90 -1.48 -17.76
C ALA A 11 34.05 -0.12 -17.06
N SER A 12 33.60 0.94 -17.71
CA SER A 12 33.20 2.19 -17.04
C SER A 12 31.68 2.23 -17.02
N PHE A 13 31.10 1.45 -16.11
CA PHE A 13 29.81 1.79 -15.52
C PHE A 13 30.10 2.30 -14.12
N ALA A 14 30.53 3.56 -14.01
CA ALA A 14 30.04 4.35 -12.90
C ALA A 14 28.54 4.57 -13.17
N LEU A 15 27.74 3.51 -12.91
CA LEU A 15 26.30 3.55 -13.02
C LEU A 15 25.84 4.71 -12.14
N ALA A 16 24.97 5.58 -12.66
CA ALA A 16 24.27 6.56 -11.83
C ALA A 16 23.74 5.84 -10.57
N LYS A 17 23.86 6.47 -9.41
CA LYS A 17 23.64 5.77 -8.14
C LYS A 17 22.14 5.58 -7.98
N GLY A 18 21.63 4.42 -8.43
CA GLY A 18 20.20 4.16 -8.51
C GLY A 18 19.44 4.34 -7.20
N LEU A 19 18.12 4.34 -7.31
CA LEU A 19 17.20 4.50 -6.20
C LEU A 19 17.29 3.31 -5.24
N VAL A 20 17.40 3.61 -3.95
CA VAL A 20 17.11 2.63 -2.90
C VAL A 20 15.68 2.85 -2.45
N VAL A 21 14.84 1.83 -2.59
CA VAL A 21 13.39 1.97 -2.41
C VAL A 21 12.94 1.11 -1.23
N LEU A 22 12.69 1.77 -0.11
CA LEU A 22 12.34 1.11 1.16
C LEU A 22 10.83 0.91 1.35
N ASP A 23 10.00 1.55 0.53
CA ASP A 23 8.56 1.36 0.54
C ASP A 23 8.11 0.41 -0.58
N PRO A 24 7.49 -0.74 -0.26
CA PRO A 24 6.89 -1.63 -1.26
C PRO A 24 5.96 -0.92 -2.25
N ALA A 25 5.15 0.05 -1.81
CA ALA A 25 4.26 0.77 -2.71
C ALA A 25 5.03 1.60 -3.74
N ALA A 26 6.14 2.24 -3.33
CA ALA A 26 7.01 2.97 -4.24
C ALA A 26 7.71 2.06 -5.26
N VAL A 27 8.06 0.83 -4.89
CA VAL A 27 8.57 -0.17 -5.86
C VAL A 27 7.52 -0.42 -6.94
N GLU A 28 6.27 -0.68 -6.54
CA GLU A 28 5.16 -0.93 -7.48
C GLU A 28 4.89 0.28 -8.40
N ILE A 29 5.03 1.51 -7.88
CA ILE A 29 4.91 2.74 -8.66
C ILE A 29 6.01 2.82 -9.73
N ILE A 30 7.28 2.56 -9.37
CA ILE A 30 8.40 2.64 -10.31
C ILE A 30 8.24 1.60 -11.44
N TYR A 31 7.76 0.40 -11.11
CA TYR A 31 7.44 -0.62 -12.12
C TYR A 31 6.26 -0.19 -13.01
N ALA A 32 5.20 0.38 -12.44
CA ALA A 32 4.07 0.89 -13.22
C ALA A 32 4.48 2.01 -14.19
N LEU A 33 5.50 2.81 -13.83
CA LEU A 33 6.09 3.84 -14.68
C LEU A 33 7.11 3.29 -15.71
N GLY A 34 7.42 2.00 -15.67
CA GLY A 34 8.41 1.36 -16.54
C GLY A 34 9.84 1.84 -16.30
N ALA A 35 10.18 2.22 -15.06
CA ALA A 35 11.49 2.77 -14.67
C ALA A 35 12.24 1.86 -13.69
N GLN A 36 11.97 0.56 -13.70
CA GLN A 36 12.58 -0.45 -12.81
C GLN A 36 14.12 -0.53 -12.93
N ASP A 37 14.69 -0.10 -14.06
CA ASP A 37 16.13 0.00 -14.29
C ASP A 37 16.82 1.04 -13.39
N GLN A 38 16.04 1.97 -12.82
CA GLN A 38 16.56 2.95 -11.87
C GLN A 38 16.64 2.43 -10.44
N ILE A 39 16.16 1.21 -10.14
CA ILE A 39 16.20 0.63 -8.79
C ILE A 39 17.55 -0.06 -8.55
N ALA A 40 18.30 0.41 -7.58
CA ALA A 40 19.54 -0.23 -7.13
C ALA A 40 19.27 -1.35 -6.10
N ALA A 41 18.35 -1.11 -5.17
CA ALA A 41 17.96 -2.08 -4.16
C ALA A 41 16.59 -1.74 -3.53
N ILE A 42 15.97 -2.73 -2.91
CA ILE A 42 14.68 -2.59 -2.23
C ILE A 42 14.74 -3.08 -0.79
N SER A 43 13.78 -2.65 0.03
CA SER A 43 13.43 -3.39 1.23
C SER A 43 12.43 -4.51 0.91
N THR A 44 12.33 -5.50 1.78
CA THR A 44 11.35 -6.59 1.66
C THR A 44 10.26 -6.50 2.73
N THR A 45 9.15 -7.20 2.50
CA THR A 45 8.04 -7.34 3.44
C THR A 45 7.59 -8.80 3.50
N SER A 46 7.22 -9.27 4.68
CA SER A 46 6.66 -10.61 4.90
C SER A 46 5.13 -10.64 4.82
N MET A 47 4.48 -9.48 4.76
CA MET A 47 3.02 -9.35 4.84
C MET A 47 2.34 -9.63 3.49
N SER A 48 2.99 -9.26 2.38
CA SER A 48 2.46 -9.43 1.03
C SER A 48 3.57 -9.28 0.00
N LYS A 49 3.46 -9.98 -1.14
CA LYS A 49 4.43 -9.91 -2.23
C LYS A 49 4.44 -8.53 -2.87
N ILE A 50 5.60 -8.07 -3.34
CA ILE A 50 5.75 -6.82 -4.10
C ILE A 50 5.50 -7.14 -5.56
N ARG A 51 4.64 -6.38 -6.24
CA ARG A 51 4.28 -6.66 -7.63
C ARG A 51 5.10 -5.83 -8.63
N PRO A 52 5.52 -6.42 -9.77
CA PRO A 52 5.37 -7.82 -10.15
C PRO A 52 6.39 -8.72 -9.39
N GLU A 53 5.92 -9.86 -8.87
CA GLU A 53 6.70 -10.67 -7.92
C GLU A 53 7.96 -11.28 -8.56
N ALA A 54 7.86 -11.78 -9.79
CA ALA A 54 8.94 -12.50 -10.45
C ALA A 54 10.18 -11.62 -10.70
N GLU A 55 9.98 -10.33 -10.92
CA GLU A 55 11.02 -9.34 -11.16
C GLU A 55 11.52 -8.75 -9.85
N THR A 56 10.60 -8.32 -8.98
CA THR A 56 10.98 -7.67 -7.70
C THR A 56 11.70 -8.62 -6.76
N ALA A 57 11.40 -9.92 -6.78
CA ALA A 57 12.09 -10.93 -5.97
C ALA A 57 13.57 -11.12 -6.35
N LYS A 58 14.00 -10.63 -7.53
CA LYS A 58 15.40 -10.71 -7.99
C LYS A 58 16.23 -9.49 -7.60
N LEU A 59 15.59 -8.42 -7.11
CA LEU A 59 16.28 -7.19 -6.75
C LEU A 59 17.11 -7.36 -5.47
N PRO A 60 18.28 -6.69 -5.36
CA PRO A 60 19.05 -6.69 -4.13
C PRO A 60 18.24 -6.18 -2.94
N SER A 61 18.37 -6.83 -1.78
CA SER A 61 17.69 -6.43 -0.55
C SER A 61 18.60 -5.68 0.42
N VAL A 62 18.10 -4.55 0.91
CA VAL A 62 18.67 -3.78 2.02
C VAL A 62 17.92 -4.02 3.34
N GLY A 63 17.38 -5.21 3.57
CA GLY A 63 16.63 -5.55 4.78
C GLY A 63 15.12 -5.38 4.61
N THR A 64 14.39 -5.22 5.72
CA THR A 64 12.93 -5.12 5.70
C THR A 64 12.46 -3.67 5.71
N TYR A 65 11.25 -3.39 5.22
CA TYR A 65 10.71 -2.03 5.22
C TYR A 65 10.55 -1.44 6.63
N VAL A 66 10.36 -2.28 7.65
CA VAL A 66 10.32 -1.85 9.07
C VAL A 66 11.73 -1.59 9.62
N LYS A 67 12.70 -2.43 9.24
CA LYS A 67 14.09 -2.37 9.73
C LYS A 67 15.08 -2.46 8.56
N PRO A 68 15.24 -1.38 7.79
CA PRO A 68 16.23 -1.35 6.71
C PRO A 68 17.65 -1.37 7.28
N ASN A 69 18.58 -1.97 6.54
CA ASN A 69 19.99 -2.06 6.87
C ASN A 69 20.71 -0.81 6.36
N MET A 70 21.00 0.12 7.26
CA MET A 70 21.62 1.42 6.94
C MET A 70 23.03 1.29 6.34
N GLU A 71 23.84 0.32 6.79
CA GLU A 71 25.19 0.11 6.27
C GLU A 71 25.15 -0.25 4.78
N LYS A 72 24.30 -1.22 4.41
CA LYS A 72 24.08 -1.60 3.00
C LYS A 72 23.59 -0.43 2.16
N ILE A 73 22.71 0.42 2.71
CA ILE A 73 22.22 1.60 2.00
C ILE A 73 23.36 2.59 1.72
N VAL A 74 24.22 2.84 2.71
CA VAL A 74 25.38 3.74 2.56
C VAL A 74 26.40 3.20 1.56
N GLU A 75 26.66 1.89 1.58
CA GLU A 75 27.58 1.22 0.64
C GLU A 75 27.16 1.39 -0.82
N LEU A 76 25.84 1.36 -1.10
CA LEU A 76 25.28 1.59 -2.44
C LEU A 76 25.42 3.04 -2.91
N LYS A 77 25.69 3.98 -1.99
CA LYS A 77 25.84 5.43 -2.26
C LYS A 77 24.70 6.03 -3.11
N PRO A 78 23.42 5.74 -2.85
CA PRO A 78 22.30 6.09 -3.74
C PRO A 78 22.16 7.60 -4.00
N ASP A 79 21.58 7.96 -5.14
CA ASP A 79 21.21 9.34 -5.47
C ASP A 79 20.00 9.82 -4.64
N LEU A 80 19.09 8.89 -4.31
CA LEU A 80 17.91 9.11 -3.49
C LEU A 80 17.48 7.81 -2.80
N VAL A 81 17.02 7.93 -1.55
CA VAL A 81 16.34 6.86 -0.83
C VAL A 81 14.86 7.19 -0.68
N ILE A 82 13.98 6.34 -1.21
CA ILE A 82 12.54 6.47 -0.99
C ILE A 82 12.18 5.70 0.28
N THR A 83 11.70 6.38 1.31
CA THR A 83 11.46 5.81 2.65
C THR A 83 9.98 5.49 2.88
N SER A 84 9.71 4.39 3.58
CA SER A 84 8.36 4.05 4.06
C SER A 84 8.02 4.82 5.34
N PHE A 85 6.76 5.23 5.50
CA PHE A 85 6.26 5.83 6.74
C PHE A 85 6.36 4.89 7.96
N HIS A 86 6.52 3.58 7.73
CA HIS A 86 6.74 2.59 8.78
C HIS A 86 8.18 2.54 9.31
N SER A 87 9.12 3.24 8.68
CA SER A 87 10.54 3.23 9.04
C SER A 87 10.89 4.44 9.92
N ALA A 88 10.37 4.46 11.15
CA ALA A 88 10.62 5.57 12.09
C ALA A 88 12.12 5.83 12.29
N GLY A 89 12.54 7.10 12.25
CA GLY A 89 13.96 7.48 12.44
C GLY A 89 14.84 7.33 11.19
N VAL A 90 14.39 6.64 10.14
CA VAL A 90 15.24 6.32 8.97
C VAL A 90 15.56 7.57 8.18
N SER A 91 14.60 8.46 7.96
CA SER A 91 14.84 9.72 7.25
C SER A 91 15.83 10.62 7.98
N GLU A 92 15.74 10.76 9.31
CA GLU A 92 16.72 11.54 10.08
C GLU A 92 18.10 10.89 10.05
N ASN A 93 18.18 9.56 10.12
CA ASN A 93 19.46 8.84 10.04
C ASN A 93 20.13 9.00 8.66
N LEU A 94 19.35 8.91 7.58
CA LEU A 94 19.84 9.16 6.21
C LEU A 94 20.37 10.59 6.07
N GLN A 95 19.66 11.57 6.61
CA GLN A 95 20.08 12.97 6.59
C GLN A 95 21.42 13.18 7.31
N LYS A 96 21.60 12.59 8.51
CA LYS A 96 22.88 12.65 9.26
C LYS A 96 24.06 12.05 8.49
N LEU A 97 23.78 11.10 7.60
CA LEU A 97 24.77 10.44 6.73
C LEU A 97 24.95 11.17 5.38
N GLY A 98 24.30 12.32 5.19
CA GLY A 98 24.40 13.11 3.96
C GLY A 98 23.63 12.50 2.76
N LEU A 99 22.72 11.55 3.00
CA LEU A 99 21.90 10.93 1.97
C LEU A 99 20.56 11.68 1.83
N LYS A 100 20.14 11.90 0.58
CA LYS A 100 18.82 12.46 0.27
C LYS A 100 17.76 11.39 0.47
N SER A 101 16.63 11.78 1.04
CA SER A 101 15.48 10.90 1.19
C SER A 101 14.18 11.57 0.75
N LEU A 102 13.23 10.75 0.31
CA LEU A 102 11.85 11.13 0.03
C LEU A 102 10.93 10.20 0.82
N ALA A 103 10.17 10.76 1.76
CA ALA A 103 9.14 10.03 2.46
C ALA A 103 7.85 9.98 1.64
N MET A 104 7.24 8.80 1.59
CA MET A 104 5.96 8.56 0.94
C MET A 104 4.99 7.96 1.95
N ASP A 105 3.78 8.50 1.95
CA ASP A 105 2.61 8.01 2.69
C ASP A 105 1.38 8.23 1.81
N ALA A 106 0.37 7.39 1.97
CA ALA A 106 -0.89 7.52 1.24
C ALA A 106 -2.07 7.09 2.11
N ASN A 107 -2.89 8.07 2.46
CA ASN A 107 -4.12 7.86 3.22
C ASN A 107 -5.37 7.96 2.34
N SER A 108 -5.19 8.16 1.03
CA SER A 108 -6.25 8.22 0.03
C SER A 108 -5.71 7.81 -1.35
N THR A 109 -6.60 7.46 -2.26
CA THR A 109 -6.27 7.23 -3.67
C THR A 109 -5.71 8.49 -4.35
N ALA A 110 -6.11 9.67 -3.89
CA ALA A 110 -5.51 10.93 -4.31
C ALA A 110 -4.04 11.04 -3.88
N ASP A 111 -3.70 10.65 -2.65
CA ASP A 111 -2.30 10.63 -2.19
C ASP A 111 -1.46 9.62 -2.98
N ILE A 112 -2.03 8.46 -3.33
CA ILE A 112 -1.36 7.50 -4.23
C ILE A 112 -1.04 8.18 -5.57
N CYS A 113 -1.99 8.88 -6.18
CA CYS A 113 -1.73 9.61 -7.42
C CYS A 113 -0.64 10.70 -7.24
N GLN A 114 -0.64 11.43 -6.13
CA GLN A 114 0.43 12.40 -5.82
C GLN A 114 1.80 11.72 -5.71
N ASN A 115 1.84 10.55 -5.07
CA ASN A 115 3.02 9.72 -4.94
C ASN A 115 3.52 9.20 -6.29
N VAL A 116 2.62 8.76 -7.17
CA VAL A 116 2.95 8.41 -8.57
C VAL A 116 3.57 9.61 -9.29
N LYS A 117 2.98 10.80 -9.18
CA LYS A 117 3.50 12.02 -9.83
C LYS A 117 4.87 12.44 -9.30
N LYS A 118 5.10 12.35 -7.98
CA LYS A 118 6.41 12.63 -7.37
C LYS A 118 7.48 11.68 -7.90
N VAL A 119 7.20 10.38 -7.92
CA VAL A 119 8.14 9.37 -8.43
C VAL A 119 8.38 9.57 -9.93
N ALA A 120 7.33 9.83 -10.71
CA ALA A 120 7.42 10.09 -12.14
C ALA A 120 8.34 11.27 -12.47
N ALA A 121 8.31 12.36 -11.69
CA ALA A 121 9.23 13.47 -11.86
C ALA A 121 10.70 13.09 -11.60
N ILE A 122 10.95 12.18 -10.64
CA ILE A 122 12.29 11.67 -10.33
C ILE A 122 12.80 10.80 -11.49
N VAL A 123 11.94 9.91 -12.00
CA VAL A 123 12.31 8.94 -13.04
C VAL A 123 12.10 9.43 -14.47
N LYS A 124 11.63 10.67 -14.66
CA LYS A 124 11.31 11.33 -15.95
C LYS A 124 10.24 10.59 -16.77
N LYS A 125 9.11 10.27 -16.12
CA LYS A 125 7.96 9.52 -16.64
C LYS A 125 6.63 10.23 -16.35
N GLU A 126 6.62 11.56 -16.39
CA GLU A 126 5.47 12.39 -16.02
C GLU A 126 4.23 12.10 -16.88
N SER A 127 4.42 11.78 -18.16
CA SER A 127 3.31 11.47 -19.09
C SER A 127 2.58 10.16 -18.74
N GLU A 128 3.30 9.23 -18.14
CA GLU A 128 2.80 7.93 -17.69
C GLU A 128 2.02 8.08 -16.37
N ALA A 129 2.41 9.02 -15.51
CA ALA A 129 1.74 9.27 -14.23
C ALA A 129 0.25 9.62 -14.40
N ASP A 130 -0.08 10.50 -15.35
CA ASP A 130 -1.48 10.90 -15.57
C ASP A 130 -2.34 9.73 -16.07
N LYS A 131 -1.77 8.83 -16.89
CA LYS A 131 -2.46 7.61 -17.34
C LYS A 131 -2.73 6.67 -16.18
N ILE A 132 -1.75 6.46 -15.30
CA ILE A 132 -1.88 5.62 -14.11
C ILE A 132 -2.97 6.17 -13.18
N CYS A 133 -2.96 7.48 -12.91
CA CYS A 133 -3.99 8.10 -12.07
C CYS A 133 -5.40 7.96 -12.68
N ALA A 134 -5.55 8.16 -13.99
CA ALA A 134 -6.84 7.97 -14.67
C ALA A 134 -7.33 6.52 -14.61
N GLN A 135 -6.42 5.55 -14.75
CA GLN A 135 -6.75 4.12 -14.60
C GLN A 135 -7.20 3.80 -13.18
N MET A 136 -6.52 4.35 -12.16
CA MET A 136 -6.93 4.20 -10.77
C MET A 136 -8.32 4.78 -10.52
N ASP A 137 -8.63 5.93 -11.11
CA ASP A 137 -9.96 6.51 -10.96
C ASP A 137 -11.05 5.68 -11.62
N GLY A 138 -10.74 5.05 -12.74
CA GLY A 138 -11.60 4.09 -13.42
C GLY A 138 -11.95 2.85 -12.59
N ILE A 139 -11.15 2.48 -11.57
CA ILE A 139 -11.44 1.33 -10.69
C ILE A 139 -12.82 1.47 -10.04
N PHE A 140 -13.23 2.68 -9.70
CA PHE A 140 -14.47 2.93 -8.96
C PHE A 140 -15.67 3.18 -9.88
N ALA A 141 -15.44 3.27 -11.19
CA ALA A 141 -16.51 3.35 -12.18
C ALA A 141 -17.37 2.08 -12.13
N ASP A 142 -18.66 2.24 -12.37
CA ASP A 142 -19.62 1.13 -12.52
C ASP A 142 -19.74 0.19 -11.31
N LYS A 143 -19.40 0.68 -10.11
CA LYS A 143 -19.55 -0.03 -8.83
C LYS A 143 -20.68 0.53 -7.93
N PRO A 144 -21.95 0.57 -8.38
CA PRO A 144 -23.03 1.26 -7.65
C PRO A 144 -23.53 0.51 -6.41
N ALA A 145 -23.24 -0.78 -6.25
CA ALA A 145 -23.95 -1.65 -5.31
C ALA A 145 -23.66 -1.33 -3.82
N LEU A 146 -22.56 -0.65 -3.54
CA LEU A 146 -22.22 -0.20 -2.18
C LEU A 146 -22.73 1.22 -1.87
N ARG A 147 -23.33 1.92 -2.85
CA ARG A 147 -23.85 3.27 -2.65
C ARG A 147 -24.89 3.30 -1.54
N GLY A 148 -24.62 4.10 -0.52
CA GLY A 148 -25.48 4.29 0.65
C GLY A 148 -25.47 3.14 1.65
N LYS A 149 -24.73 2.04 1.40
CA LYS A 149 -24.56 0.96 2.37
C LYS A 149 -23.75 1.44 3.56
N LYS A 150 -24.19 1.10 4.76
CA LYS A 150 -23.44 1.38 5.99
C LYS A 150 -22.38 0.30 6.19
N VAL A 151 -21.12 0.67 6.31
CA VAL A 151 -19.99 -0.26 6.46
C VAL A 151 -19.24 -0.03 7.77
N ALA A 152 -18.64 -1.09 8.29
CA ALA A 152 -17.69 -1.01 9.39
C ALA A 152 -16.40 -1.73 8.99
N LEU A 153 -15.27 -1.03 9.10
CA LEU A 153 -13.99 -1.43 8.50
C LEU A 153 -12.96 -1.58 9.62
N PHE A 154 -12.40 -2.77 9.83
CA PHE A 154 -11.51 -3.08 10.97
C PHE A 154 -10.21 -3.73 10.54
N PHE A 155 -9.16 -3.55 11.34
CA PHE A 155 -7.85 -4.18 11.12
C PHE A 155 -7.62 -5.38 12.05
N GLY A 156 -7.55 -6.60 11.52
CA GLY A 156 -7.21 -7.80 12.29
C GLY A 156 -8.35 -8.34 13.15
N SER A 157 -8.19 -9.59 13.61
CA SER A 157 -9.29 -10.36 14.21
C SER A 157 -9.75 -9.84 15.57
N ASN A 158 -8.85 -9.37 16.44
CA ASN A 158 -9.23 -8.96 17.81
C ASN A 158 -9.32 -7.44 17.98
N ALA A 159 -9.38 -6.69 16.89
CA ALA A 159 -9.23 -5.24 16.96
C ALA A 159 -10.56 -4.51 17.04
N THR A 160 -10.60 -3.54 17.93
CA THR A 160 -11.55 -2.42 17.90
C THR A 160 -11.08 -1.29 16.99
N MET A 161 -9.87 -1.39 16.44
CA MET A 161 -9.26 -0.37 15.60
C MET A 161 -9.97 -0.31 14.24
N ALA A 162 -10.74 0.75 14.04
CA ALA A 162 -11.48 1.00 12.82
C ALA A 162 -10.68 1.88 11.85
N PHE A 163 -10.91 1.67 10.56
CA PHE A 163 -10.50 2.59 9.50
C PHE A 163 -11.58 3.65 9.31
N ASN A 164 -11.20 4.92 9.24
CA ASN A 164 -12.11 6.05 8.99
C ASN A 164 -11.74 6.82 7.72
N ASP A 165 -12.43 7.93 7.47
CA ASP A 165 -12.24 8.91 6.39
C ASP A 165 -10.83 9.51 6.26
N LYS A 166 -9.93 9.24 7.20
CA LYS A 166 -8.51 9.65 7.17
C LYS A 166 -7.56 8.51 6.82
N THR A 167 -8.08 7.39 6.35
CA THR A 167 -7.30 6.19 6.01
C THR A 167 -7.60 5.74 4.59
N LEU A 168 -6.63 5.08 3.96
CA LEU A 168 -6.78 4.59 2.59
C LEU A 168 -7.99 3.65 2.43
N VAL A 169 -8.23 2.78 3.41
CA VAL A 169 -9.39 1.87 3.39
C VAL A 169 -10.69 2.64 3.48
N GLY A 170 -10.76 3.68 4.32
CA GLY A 170 -11.93 4.57 4.38
C GLY A 170 -12.18 5.29 3.06
N ASP A 171 -11.14 5.86 2.44
CA ASP A 171 -11.23 6.51 1.12
C ASP A 171 -11.74 5.54 0.04
N ILE A 172 -11.19 4.33 -0.02
CA ILE A 172 -11.63 3.29 -0.98
C ILE A 172 -13.13 3.01 -0.84
N PHE A 173 -13.62 2.78 0.39
CA PHE A 173 -15.04 2.50 0.61
C PHE A 173 -15.93 3.72 0.36
N ALA A 174 -15.46 4.93 0.68
CA ALA A 174 -16.16 6.17 0.35
C ALA A 174 -16.29 6.35 -1.17
N ARG A 175 -15.24 6.03 -1.95
CA ARG A 175 -15.28 6.04 -3.42
C ARG A 175 -16.20 4.98 -4.02
N LEU A 176 -16.41 3.86 -3.34
CA LEU A 176 -17.45 2.88 -3.67
C LEU A 176 -18.87 3.35 -3.25
N GLY A 177 -18.98 4.54 -2.63
CA GLY A 177 -20.23 5.16 -2.21
C GLY A 177 -20.78 4.66 -0.87
N ALA A 178 -20.00 3.88 -0.13
CA ALA A 178 -20.38 3.41 1.20
C ALA A 178 -20.32 4.54 2.24
N LYS A 179 -21.10 4.38 3.32
CA LYS A 179 -21.09 5.27 4.49
C LYS A 179 -20.44 4.51 5.65
N ASN A 180 -19.27 4.94 6.08
CA ASN A 180 -18.55 4.22 7.12
C ASN A 180 -18.94 4.72 8.52
N ILE A 181 -19.14 3.79 9.46
CA ILE A 181 -19.57 4.11 10.83
C ILE A 181 -18.51 4.85 11.64
N ALA A 182 -17.25 4.77 11.22
CA ALA A 182 -16.12 5.38 11.92
C ALA A 182 -15.74 6.77 11.40
N ASP A 183 -16.36 7.24 10.32
CA ASP A 183 -16.08 8.55 9.73
C ASP A 183 -16.37 9.68 10.73
N GLY A 184 -15.48 10.67 10.80
CA GLY A 184 -15.61 11.80 11.72
C GLY A 184 -15.28 11.51 13.20
N LEU A 185 -15.03 10.25 13.57
CA LEU A 185 -14.54 9.92 14.91
C LEU A 185 -13.11 10.46 15.14
N LYS A 186 -12.76 10.71 16.40
CA LYS A 186 -11.46 11.30 16.77
C LYS A 186 -10.30 10.31 16.53
N GLY A 187 -9.26 10.79 15.86
CA GLY A 187 -8.09 9.99 15.47
C GLY A 187 -8.10 9.60 13.99
N SER A 188 -7.02 9.00 13.50
CA SER A 188 -6.96 8.38 12.16
C SER A 188 -7.44 6.94 12.17
N THR A 189 -7.19 6.20 13.25
CA THR A 189 -7.70 4.83 13.45
C THR A 189 -8.40 4.72 14.80
N PRO A 190 -9.65 5.21 14.91
CA PRO A 190 -10.38 5.24 16.18
C PRO A 190 -10.65 3.83 16.71
N SER A 191 -10.68 3.68 18.03
CA SER A 191 -11.16 2.46 18.68
C SER A 191 -12.69 2.52 18.80
N VAL A 192 -13.37 1.49 18.30
CA VAL A 192 -14.84 1.40 18.26
C VAL A 192 -15.30 0.16 19.02
N SER A 193 -16.21 0.32 19.97
CA SER A 193 -16.71 -0.80 20.78
C SER A 193 -17.74 -1.64 20.03
N ALA A 194 -17.91 -2.90 20.45
CA ALA A 194 -18.91 -3.78 19.86
C ALA A 194 -20.34 -3.27 20.05
N GLU A 195 -20.63 -2.57 21.15
CA GLU A 195 -21.94 -1.95 21.42
C GLU A 195 -22.22 -0.83 20.43
N TYR A 196 -21.23 -0.01 20.13
CA TYR A 196 -21.37 1.05 19.12
C TYR A 196 -21.59 0.45 17.73
N ILE A 197 -20.87 -0.61 17.36
CA ILE A 197 -21.10 -1.30 16.08
C ILE A 197 -22.53 -1.85 16.01
N LEU A 198 -23.01 -2.46 17.12
CA LEU A 198 -24.38 -2.96 17.20
C LEU A 198 -25.42 -1.85 17.08
N GLU A 199 -25.20 -0.71 17.74
CA GLU A 199 -26.06 0.48 17.65
C GLU A 199 -26.09 1.05 16.23
N GLN A 200 -24.92 1.17 15.60
CA GLN A 200 -24.83 1.65 14.22
C GLN A 200 -25.42 0.66 13.21
N ASN A 201 -25.41 -0.64 13.54
CA ASN A 201 -26.02 -1.73 12.79
C ASN A 201 -25.67 -1.73 11.29
N PRO A 202 -24.39 -1.92 10.93
CA PRO A 202 -23.92 -1.83 9.55
C PRO A 202 -24.53 -2.92 8.65
N ASP A 203 -24.62 -2.62 7.35
CA ASP A 203 -24.99 -3.57 6.31
C ASP A 203 -23.85 -4.56 6.03
N ILE A 204 -22.60 -4.12 6.19
CA ILE A 204 -21.39 -4.91 5.88
C ILE A 204 -20.33 -4.65 6.95
N ILE A 205 -19.68 -5.71 7.42
CA ILE A 205 -18.47 -5.62 8.25
C ILE A 205 -17.30 -6.16 7.42
N VAL A 206 -16.18 -5.45 7.40
CA VAL A 206 -14.97 -5.85 6.68
C VAL A 206 -13.80 -5.94 7.65
N VAL A 207 -13.17 -7.11 7.70
CA VAL A 207 -12.00 -7.41 8.54
C VAL A 207 -10.78 -7.51 7.64
N VAL A 208 -9.89 -6.52 7.71
CA VAL A 208 -8.65 -6.45 6.91
C VAL A 208 -7.54 -7.19 7.64
N GLY A 209 -6.93 -8.20 7.01
CA GLY A 209 -5.76 -8.90 7.55
C GLY A 209 -6.04 -9.76 8.79
N GLY A 210 -7.29 -10.16 9.02
CA GLY A 210 -7.70 -11.05 10.10
C GLY A 210 -8.75 -12.07 9.64
N GLU A 211 -9.12 -12.96 10.55
CA GLU A 211 -10.19 -13.95 10.35
C GLU A 211 -11.51 -13.44 10.92
N THR A 212 -12.58 -13.59 10.15
CA THR A 212 -13.92 -13.11 10.51
C THR A 212 -14.50 -13.88 11.69
N GLU A 213 -14.22 -15.18 11.80
CA GLU A 213 -14.66 -16.04 12.90
C GLU A 213 -14.08 -15.58 14.23
N ASP A 214 -12.79 -15.25 14.25
CA ASP A 214 -12.10 -14.79 15.45
C ASP A 214 -12.57 -13.39 15.85
N PHE A 215 -12.85 -12.52 14.87
CA PHE A 215 -13.51 -11.23 15.12
C PHE A 215 -14.88 -11.37 15.77
N LEU A 216 -15.69 -12.33 15.33
CA LEU A 216 -16.99 -12.60 15.94
C LEU A 216 -16.88 -13.27 17.32
N LYS A 217 -15.90 -14.14 17.54
CA LYS A 217 -15.63 -14.71 18.87
C LYS A 217 -15.23 -13.64 19.87
N ALA A 218 -14.40 -12.69 19.45
CA ALA A 218 -13.99 -11.55 20.29
C ALA A 218 -15.15 -10.57 20.54
N ASN A 219 -16.13 -10.49 19.63
CA ASN A 219 -17.25 -9.54 19.68
C ASN A 219 -18.62 -10.25 19.53
N PRO A 220 -19.02 -11.11 20.48
CA PRO A 220 -20.15 -12.03 20.29
C PRO A 220 -21.51 -11.33 20.14
N ILE A 221 -21.65 -10.10 20.63
CA ILE A 221 -22.89 -9.32 20.47
C ILE A 221 -23.15 -8.92 19.02
N LEU A 222 -22.13 -8.93 18.16
CA LEU A 222 -22.25 -8.55 16.75
C LEU A 222 -23.04 -9.56 15.91
N LYS A 223 -23.28 -10.78 16.42
CA LYS A 223 -24.23 -11.74 15.81
C LYS A 223 -25.63 -11.15 15.61
N ASN A 224 -25.96 -10.08 16.33
CA ASN A 224 -27.25 -9.40 16.25
C ASN A 224 -27.32 -8.31 15.19
N THR A 225 -26.18 -7.90 14.60
CA THR A 225 -26.12 -6.92 13.52
C THR A 225 -26.73 -7.45 12.23
N LYS A 226 -27.16 -6.53 11.36
CA LYS A 226 -27.64 -6.84 10.01
C LYS A 226 -26.56 -7.57 9.21
N ALA A 227 -25.34 -7.04 9.19
CA ALA A 227 -24.20 -7.63 8.50
C ALA A 227 -24.03 -9.13 8.80
N VAL A 228 -23.95 -9.52 10.08
CA VAL A 228 -23.72 -10.92 10.44
C VAL A 228 -24.93 -11.80 10.13
N LYS A 229 -26.16 -11.32 10.40
CA LYS A 229 -27.40 -12.06 10.09
C LYS A 229 -27.58 -12.33 8.60
N SER A 230 -27.11 -11.43 7.74
CA SER A 230 -27.16 -11.59 6.28
C SER A 230 -25.88 -12.20 5.68
N GLY A 231 -24.94 -12.67 6.49
CA GLY A 231 -23.67 -13.24 6.00
C GLY A 231 -22.73 -12.22 5.35
N LYS A 232 -22.91 -10.92 5.60
CA LYS A 232 -22.12 -9.80 5.05
C LYS A 232 -21.00 -9.38 5.99
N ILE A 233 -20.27 -10.36 6.51
CA ILE A 233 -18.99 -10.14 7.20
C ILE A 233 -17.89 -10.70 6.31
N LEU A 234 -17.00 -9.81 5.84
CA LEU A 234 -16.05 -10.10 4.78
C LEU A 234 -14.64 -10.03 5.32
N LYS A 235 -13.78 -10.91 4.80
CA LYS A 235 -12.34 -10.81 4.96
C LYS A 235 -11.77 -10.00 3.79
N ALA A 236 -10.83 -9.11 4.09
CA ALA A 236 -10.06 -8.38 3.08
C ALA A 236 -8.55 -8.63 3.26
N PRO A 237 -7.77 -8.79 2.18
CA PRO A 237 -6.33 -8.95 2.29
C PRO A 237 -5.67 -7.65 2.74
N THR A 238 -4.52 -7.73 3.42
CA THR A 238 -3.73 -6.55 3.83
C THR A 238 -3.19 -5.75 2.65
N LEU A 239 -3.27 -6.28 1.43
CA LEU A 239 -2.89 -5.58 0.22
C LEU A 239 -3.71 -4.30 -0.03
N ILE A 240 -4.95 -4.22 0.49
CA ILE A 240 -5.76 -2.98 0.45
C ILE A 240 -5.12 -1.81 1.22
N LEU A 241 -4.20 -2.11 2.15
CA LEU A 241 -3.45 -1.09 2.91
C LEU A 241 -2.26 -0.54 2.13
N ARG A 242 -1.90 -1.15 0.99
CA ARG A 242 -0.75 -0.73 0.19
C ARG A 242 -1.14 0.44 -0.70
N GLY A 243 -0.54 1.61 -0.44
CA GLY A 243 -0.71 2.84 -1.21
C GLY A 243 -0.12 2.82 -2.63
N SER A 244 -0.43 1.80 -3.41
CA SER A 244 0.08 1.54 -4.76
C SER A 244 -1.00 1.74 -5.82
N PRO A 245 -0.65 2.07 -7.08
CA PRO A 245 -1.61 2.12 -8.17
C PRO A 245 -2.24 0.77 -8.52
N GLN A 246 -1.70 -0.34 -8.02
CA GLN A 246 -2.18 -1.68 -8.29
C GLN A 246 -3.33 -2.13 -7.35
N ILE A 247 -4.03 -1.21 -6.67
CA ILE A 247 -5.13 -1.52 -5.74
C ILE A 247 -6.38 -2.11 -6.42
N GLY A 248 -6.52 -2.00 -7.75
CA GLY A 248 -7.73 -2.36 -8.49
C GLY A 248 -8.21 -3.80 -8.25
N GLU A 249 -7.30 -4.77 -8.38
CA GLU A 249 -7.61 -6.19 -8.16
C GLU A 249 -8.20 -6.45 -6.76
N THR A 250 -7.61 -5.85 -5.73
CA THR A 250 -8.08 -5.98 -4.35
C THR A 250 -9.43 -5.28 -4.14
N VAL A 251 -9.63 -4.12 -4.75
CA VAL A 251 -10.93 -3.42 -4.71
C VAL A 251 -12.02 -4.24 -5.41
N ASP A 252 -11.71 -4.85 -6.56
CA ASP A 252 -12.62 -5.69 -7.33
C ASP A 252 -13.03 -6.95 -6.56
N GLU A 253 -12.06 -7.63 -5.93
CA GLU A 253 -12.31 -8.81 -5.08
C GLU A 253 -13.26 -8.47 -3.93
N ILE A 254 -12.97 -7.41 -3.18
CA ILE A 254 -13.80 -6.98 -2.04
C ILE A 254 -15.19 -6.54 -2.52
N TYR A 255 -15.28 -5.81 -3.63
CA TYR A 255 -16.56 -5.41 -4.19
C TYR A 255 -17.40 -6.62 -4.64
N ALA A 256 -16.78 -7.61 -5.29
CA ALA A 256 -17.46 -8.84 -5.69
C ALA A 256 -18.03 -9.56 -4.45
N GLU A 257 -17.21 -9.79 -3.41
CA GLU A 257 -17.69 -10.42 -2.16
C GLU A 257 -18.81 -9.63 -1.49
N ALA A 258 -18.69 -8.30 -1.46
CA ALA A 258 -19.70 -7.44 -0.85
C ALA A 258 -21.06 -7.48 -1.57
N THR A 259 -21.08 -7.85 -2.86
CA THR A 259 -22.28 -7.85 -3.70
C THR A 259 -22.96 -9.21 -3.88
N LYS A 260 -22.32 -10.32 -3.50
CA LYS A 260 -22.92 -11.68 -3.51
C LYS A 260 -24.09 -11.83 -2.55
#